data_AF-A0A554VBT5-F1
#
_entry.id   AF-A0A554VBT5-F1
#
_cell.length_a   1.000
_cell.length_b   1.000
_cell.length_c   1.000
_cell.angle_alpha   90.00
_cell.angle_beta   90.00
_cell.angle_gamma   90.00
#
_symmetry.space_group_name_H-M   'P 1'
#
loop_
_entity.id
_entity.type
_entity.pdbx_description
1 polymer ?
#
loop_
_entity_poly.entity_id
_entity_poly.type
_entity_poly.pdbx_seq_one_letter_code
_entity_poly.pdbx_strand_id
1 'polypeptide(L)'
;MDKKEEELLSMHYQMEKTDIKQQRLEDRLMSISEDLKKSKKRRNFYFIFILFLMLLLTAGSIYVINTNTAYTNNGSSATPEDIEQLLFVNDSLQREVSRLKTDISKYQNKDLSDTNDTISDLSRVMVDGVQEGVAADIEVATDTIGDNSKLKFERKYCYINKVYKSNDVVFIEADIIEYYQGRKAVKKAKEYGEAEYDLDKNGDTLYFLYNNYYIHNQSSKSIILELDDKARVKIESVNRISNGFPLKAFQKIIKDKPVLILEINNGIVYKITQKRLP
;
A
#
# COMPACT_ATOMS: atom_id res chain seq x y z
N MET A 1 66.87 -15.69 -37.82
CA MET A 1 65.42 -15.82 -38.09
C MET A 1 65.07 -14.76 -39.10
N ASP A 2 64.55 -15.20 -40.24
CA ASP A 2 64.31 -14.32 -41.38
C ASP A 2 63.09 -13.45 -41.12
N LYS A 3 63.22 -12.15 -41.39
CA LYS A 3 62.18 -11.14 -41.21
C LYS A 3 60.83 -11.51 -41.87
N LYS A 4 60.87 -12.37 -42.88
CA LYS A 4 59.71 -12.91 -43.61
C LYS A 4 58.93 -13.96 -42.79
N GLU A 5 59.61 -14.75 -41.95
CA GLU A 5 58.97 -15.77 -41.13
C GLU A 5 58.15 -15.13 -39.99
N GLU A 6 58.66 -14.05 -39.39
CA GLU A 6 57.96 -13.28 -38.35
C GLU A 6 56.70 -12.59 -38.90
N GLU A 7 56.75 -12.08 -40.14
CA GLU A 7 55.61 -11.45 -40.81
C GLU A 7 54.50 -12.47 -41.14
N LEU A 8 54.88 -13.66 -41.62
CA LEU A 8 53.94 -14.76 -41.87
C LEU A 8 53.28 -15.25 -40.56
N LEU A 9 54.04 -15.34 -39.47
CA LEU A 9 53.52 -15.76 -38.18
C LEU A 9 52.54 -14.71 -37.61
N SER A 10 52.86 -13.42 -37.76
CA SER A 10 51.98 -12.32 -37.36
C SER A 10 50.67 -12.31 -38.16
N MET A 11 50.76 -12.54 -39.47
CA MET A 11 49.58 -12.63 -40.35
C MET A 11 48.68 -13.82 -39.95
N HIS A 12 49.27 -14.99 -39.69
CA HIS A 12 48.51 -16.17 -39.27
C HIS A 12 47.81 -15.95 -37.93
N TYR A 13 48.51 -15.32 -36.97
CA TYR A 13 47.92 -14.94 -35.69
C TYR A 13 46.76 -13.94 -35.84
N GLN A 14 46.89 -12.96 -36.73
CA GLN A 14 45.81 -12.02 -37.00
C GLN A 14 44.59 -12.70 -37.63
N MET A 15 44.83 -13.65 -38.55
CA MET A 15 43.77 -14.43 -39.20
C MET A 15 43.02 -15.32 -38.20
N GLU A 16 43.73 -16.03 -37.34
CA GLU A 16 43.14 -16.85 -36.28
C GLU A 16 42.31 -15.98 -35.31
N LYS A 17 42.82 -14.79 -34.96
CA LYS A 17 42.10 -13.83 -34.12
C LYS A 17 40.84 -13.29 -34.79
N THR A 18 40.82 -13.11 -36.11
CA THR A 18 39.61 -12.69 -36.83
C THR A 18 38.60 -13.82 -36.90
N ASP A 19 39.03 -15.06 -37.10
CA ASP A 19 38.15 -16.23 -37.16
C ASP A 19 37.44 -16.46 -35.82
N ILE A 20 38.18 -16.39 -34.70
CA ILE A 20 37.60 -16.50 -33.35
C ILE A 20 36.56 -15.40 -33.09
N LYS A 21 36.83 -14.17 -33.57
CA LYS A 21 35.87 -13.06 -33.44
C LYS A 21 34.62 -13.28 -34.28
N GLN A 22 34.78 -13.81 -35.49
CA GLN A 22 33.65 -14.10 -36.37
C GLN A 22 32.78 -15.20 -35.79
N GLN A 23 33.37 -16.30 -35.31
CA GLN A 23 32.64 -17.39 -34.66
C GLN A 23 31.85 -16.88 -33.45
N ARG A 24 32.46 -16.03 -32.62
CA ARG A 24 31.77 -15.44 -31.46
C ARG A 24 30.60 -14.52 -31.84
N LEU A 25 30.67 -13.87 -33.00
CA LEU A 25 29.57 -13.07 -33.53
C LEU A 25 28.43 -13.96 -34.03
N GLU A 26 28.77 -15.05 -34.75
CA GLU A 26 27.80 -16.03 -35.22
C GLU A 26 27.06 -16.69 -34.05
N ASP A 27 27.77 -17.11 -33.00
CA ASP A 27 27.18 -17.68 -31.79
C ASP A 27 26.18 -16.71 -31.13
N ARG A 28 26.54 -15.41 -31.05
CA ARG A 28 25.66 -14.37 -30.50
C ARG A 28 24.43 -14.13 -31.36
N LEU A 29 24.57 -14.14 -32.68
CA LEU A 29 23.44 -13.99 -33.59
C LEU A 29 22.50 -15.19 -33.50
N MET A 30 23.06 -16.39 -33.37
CA MET A 30 22.28 -17.62 -33.22
C MET A 30 21.50 -17.63 -31.91
N SER A 31 22.12 -17.21 -30.79
CA SER A 31 21.41 -17.11 -29.50
C SER A 31 20.30 -16.06 -29.52
N ILE A 32 20.52 -14.90 -30.14
CA ILE A 32 19.50 -13.84 -30.29
C ILE A 32 18.34 -14.33 -31.15
N SER A 33 18.63 -15.04 -32.24
CA SER A 33 17.62 -15.63 -33.12
C SER A 33 16.76 -16.66 -32.38
N GLU A 34 17.38 -17.52 -31.56
CA GLU A 34 16.68 -18.52 -30.78
C GLU A 34 15.76 -17.88 -29.72
N ASP A 35 16.24 -16.83 -29.05
CA ASP A 35 15.44 -16.07 -28.09
C ASP A 35 14.25 -15.37 -28.75
N LEU A 36 14.44 -14.79 -29.94
CA LEU A 36 13.36 -14.20 -30.73
C LEU A 36 12.32 -15.25 -31.16
N LYS A 37 12.76 -16.45 -31.55
CA LYS A 37 11.87 -17.56 -31.92
C LYS A 37 11.07 -18.05 -30.71
N LYS A 38 11.70 -18.17 -29.54
CA LYS A 38 11.05 -18.55 -28.28
C LYS A 38 10.04 -17.49 -27.82
N SER A 39 10.40 -16.21 -27.96
CA SER A 39 9.52 -15.06 -27.73
C SER A 39 8.27 -15.09 -28.62
N LYS A 40 8.43 -15.32 -29.93
CA LYS A 40 7.31 -15.42 -30.88
C LYS A 40 6.34 -16.54 -30.51
N LYS A 41 6.87 -17.71 -30.09
CA LYS A 41 6.05 -18.84 -29.63
C LYS A 41 5.25 -18.51 -28.37
N ARG A 42 5.88 -17.84 -27.38
CA ARG A 42 5.18 -17.39 -26.15
C ARG A 42 4.08 -16.38 -26.47
N ARG A 43 4.36 -15.38 -27.32
CA ARG A 43 3.35 -14.39 -27.74
C ARG A 43 2.16 -15.04 -28.43
N ASN A 44 2.39 -16.01 -29.31
CA ASN A 44 1.32 -16.74 -29.98
C ASN A 44 0.49 -17.58 -28.98
N PHE A 45 1.15 -18.19 -27.99
CA PHE A 45 0.46 -18.93 -26.93
C PHE A 45 -0.47 -18.03 -26.10
N TYR A 46 -0.02 -16.85 -25.70
CA TYR A 46 -0.87 -15.90 -24.99
C TYR A 46 -2.04 -15.41 -25.83
N PHE A 47 -1.84 -15.19 -27.13
CA PHE A 47 -2.92 -14.78 -28.03
C PHE A 47 -4.02 -15.86 -28.12
N ILE A 48 -3.64 -17.13 -28.27
CA ILE A 48 -4.57 -18.26 -28.28
C ILE A 48 -5.28 -18.40 -26.94
N PHE A 49 -4.56 -18.24 -25.82
CA PHE A 49 -5.12 -18.32 -24.48
C PHE A 49 -6.18 -17.23 -24.21
N ILE A 50 -5.90 -15.99 -24.63
CA ILE A 50 -6.84 -14.87 -24.51
C ILE A 50 -8.10 -15.13 -25.35
N LEU A 51 -7.94 -15.65 -26.56
CA LEU A 51 -9.08 -15.97 -27.43
C LEU A 51 -9.97 -17.07 -26.82
N PHE A 52 -9.37 -18.08 -26.20
CA PHE A 52 -10.09 -19.13 -25.49
C PHE A 52 -10.84 -18.58 -24.25
N LEU A 53 -10.21 -17.67 -23.50
CA LEU A 53 -10.83 -17.04 -22.33
C LEU A 53 -12.06 -16.20 -22.74
N MET A 54 -11.97 -15.45 -23.84
CA MET A 54 -13.09 -14.68 -24.39
C MET A 54 -14.25 -15.61 -24.81
N LEU A 55 -13.94 -16.76 -25.42
CA LEU A 55 -14.95 -17.73 -25.83
C LEU A 55 -15.68 -18.34 -24.62
N LEU A 56 -14.96 -18.68 -23.54
CA LEU A 56 -15.56 -19.14 -22.29
C LEU A 56 -16.48 -18.11 -21.63
N LEU A 57 -16.09 -16.82 -21.64
CA LEU A 57 -16.94 -15.76 -21.12
C LEU A 57 -18.25 -15.64 -21.92
N THR A 58 -18.17 -15.68 -23.25
CA THR A 58 -19.38 -15.63 -24.09
C THR A 58 -20.30 -16.83 -23.86
N ALA A 59 -19.76 -18.05 -23.76
CA ALA A 59 -20.54 -19.25 -23.47
C ALA A 59 -21.19 -19.20 -22.07
N GLY A 60 -20.45 -18.71 -21.07
CA GLY A 60 -20.97 -18.52 -19.71
C GLY A 60 -22.10 -17.51 -19.63
N SER A 61 -21.99 -16.39 -20.36
CA SER A 61 -23.07 -15.40 -20.45
C SER A 61 -24.34 -15.97 -21.09
N ILE A 62 -24.22 -16.76 -22.16
CA ILE A 62 -25.37 -17.41 -22.81
C ILE A 62 -26.04 -18.43 -21.86
N TYR A 63 -25.25 -19.20 -21.11
CA TYR A 63 -25.77 -20.17 -20.14
C TYR A 63 -26.60 -19.50 -19.04
N VAL A 64 -26.10 -18.40 -18.45
CA VAL A 64 -26.81 -17.65 -17.39
C VAL A 64 -28.12 -17.05 -17.89
N ILE A 65 -28.13 -16.52 -19.12
CA ILE A 65 -29.34 -15.96 -19.74
C ILE A 65 -30.40 -17.05 -19.93
N ASN A 66 -30.02 -18.21 -20.49
CA ASN A 66 -30.94 -19.33 -20.69
C ASN A 66 -31.50 -19.88 -19.38
N THR A 67 -30.70 -19.95 -18.30
CA THR A 67 -31.19 -20.39 -17.00
C THR A 67 -32.18 -19.39 -16.40
N ASN A 68 -31.95 -18.07 -16.54
CA ASN A 68 -32.86 -17.06 -15.99
C ASN A 68 -34.20 -16.96 -16.75
N THR A 69 -34.22 -17.25 -18.06
CA THR A 69 -35.47 -17.35 -18.82
C THR A 69 -36.31 -18.58 -18.45
N ALA A 70 -35.70 -19.63 -17.88
CA ALA A 70 -36.43 -20.81 -17.41
C ALA A 70 -37.13 -20.60 -16.04
N TYR A 71 -36.67 -19.63 -15.23
CA TYR A 71 -37.24 -19.33 -13.91
C TYR A 71 -38.28 -18.20 -13.90
N THR A 72 -38.46 -17.46 -15.00
CA THR A 72 -39.39 -16.31 -15.05
C THR A 72 -40.79 -16.65 -15.55
N ASN A 73 -41.07 -17.91 -15.88
CA ASN A 73 -42.41 -18.33 -16.36
C ASN A 73 -43.32 -18.99 -15.31
N ASN A 74 -42.87 -19.12 -14.06
CA ASN A 74 -43.70 -19.64 -12.98
C ASN A 74 -43.80 -18.65 -11.81
N GLY A 75 -44.77 -17.75 -11.93
CA GLY A 75 -45.64 -17.28 -10.84
C GLY A 75 -45.02 -16.51 -9.67
N SER A 76 -45.06 -15.18 -9.76
CA SER A 76 -45.79 -14.35 -8.79
C SER A 76 -45.90 -12.92 -9.33
N SER A 77 -47.09 -12.56 -9.83
CA SER A 77 -47.41 -11.15 -10.00
C SER A 77 -47.64 -10.57 -8.61
N ALA A 78 -46.73 -9.71 -8.14
CA ALA A 78 -46.99 -8.89 -6.96
C ALA A 78 -48.31 -8.13 -7.19
N THR A 79 -49.27 -8.34 -6.30
CA THR A 79 -50.58 -7.68 -6.37
C THR A 79 -50.43 -6.22 -5.93
N PRO A 80 -51.30 -5.31 -6.41
CA PRO A 80 -51.28 -3.89 -6.01
C PRO A 80 -51.33 -3.67 -4.49
N GLU A 81 -51.92 -4.61 -3.74
CA GLU A 81 -52.02 -4.60 -2.28
C GLU A 81 -50.66 -4.75 -1.57
N ASP A 82 -49.72 -5.52 -2.14
CA ASP A 82 -48.38 -5.67 -1.57
C ASP A 82 -47.58 -4.36 -1.67
N ILE A 83 -47.83 -3.59 -2.73
CA ILE A 83 -47.19 -2.30 -2.97
C ILE A 83 -47.73 -1.24 -1.99
N GLU A 84 -49.04 -1.25 -1.71
CA GLU A 84 -49.65 -0.37 -0.72
C GLU A 84 -49.17 -0.68 0.70
N GLN A 85 -49.04 -1.96 1.07
CA GLN A 85 -48.48 -2.34 2.37
C GLN A 85 -47.03 -1.89 2.52
N LEU A 86 -46.20 -2.01 1.46
CA LEU A 86 -44.82 -1.52 1.48
C LEU A 86 -44.73 0.00 1.64
N LEU A 87 -45.61 0.75 0.97
CA LEU A 87 -45.70 2.20 1.11
C LEU A 87 -46.07 2.61 2.54
N PHE A 88 -47.06 1.93 3.13
CA PHE A 88 -47.48 2.19 4.51
C PHE A 88 -46.37 1.92 5.53
N VAL A 89 -45.62 0.83 5.36
CA VAL A 89 -44.48 0.48 6.23
C VAL A 89 -43.36 1.51 6.10
N ASN A 90 -43.08 1.99 4.89
CA ASN A 90 -42.03 3.00 4.65
C ASN A 90 -42.40 4.35 5.31
N ASP A 91 -43.65 4.78 5.19
CA ASP A 91 -44.16 5.99 5.86
C ASP A 91 -44.10 5.89 7.38
N SER A 92 -44.41 4.70 7.93
CA SER A 92 -44.30 4.44 9.38
C SER A 92 -42.84 4.54 9.85
N LEU A 93 -41.91 3.93 9.12
CA LEU A 93 -40.47 4.01 9.39
C LEU A 93 -39.93 5.44 9.34
N GLN A 94 -40.34 6.24 8.35
CA GLN A 94 -39.92 7.64 8.26
C GLN A 94 -40.38 8.48 9.46
N ARG A 95 -41.58 8.22 10.00
CA ARG A 95 -42.06 8.87 11.22
C ARG A 95 -41.24 8.48 12.44
N GLU A 96 -40.91 7.19 12.59
CA GLU A 96 -40.07 6.74 13.71
C GLU A 96 -38.67 7.35 13.66
N VAL A 97 -38.04 7.40 12.48
CA VAL A 97 -36.73 8.05 12.30
C VAL A 97 -36.79 9.53 12.66
N SER A 98 -37.86 10.23 12.27
CA SER A 98 -38.05 11.65 12.61
C SER A 98 -38.26 11.87 14.10
N ARG A 99 -38.97 10.96 14.77
CA ARG A 99 -39.19 10.97 16.22
C ARG A 99 -37.88 10.73 16.98
N LEU A 100 -37.12 9.68 16.62
CA LEU A 100 -35.81 9.42 17.22
C LEU A 100 -34.85 10.59 17.04
N LYS A 101 -34.82 11.21 15.86
CA LYS A 101 -33.97 12.39 15.62
C LYS A 101 -34.33 13.55 16.54
N THR A 102 -35.62 13.76 16.79
CA THR A 102 -36.11 14.81 17.71
C THR A 102 -35.74 14.47 19.16
N ASP A 103 -35.91 13.22 19.58
CA ASP A 103 -35.54 12.76 20.92
C ASP A 103 -34.04 12.90 21.17
N ILE A 104 -33.18 12.49 20.22
CA ILE A 104 -31.71 12.65 20.31
C ILE A 104 -31.33 14.13 20.47
N SER A 105 -31.94 15.04 19.70
CA SER A 105 -31.66 16.48 19.82
C SER A 105 -32.02 17.06 21.19
N LYS A 106 -33.03 16.49 21.85
CA LYS A 106 -33.47 16.91 23.19
C LYS A 106 -32.49 16.46 24.28
N TYR A 107 -31.90 15.27 24.14
CA TYR A 107 -30.86 14.80 25.06
C TYR A 107 -29.55 15.59 24.88
N GLN A 108 -29.16 15.87 23.63
CA GLN A 108 -27.92 16.57 23.32
C GLN A 108 -27.92 18.04 23.84
N ASN A 109 -29.08 18.69 23.87
CA ASN A 109 -29.22 20.05 24.43
C ASN A 109 -29.39 20.07 25.95
N LYS A 110 -29.73 18.94 26.59
CA LYS A 110 -29.93 18.87 28.04
C LYS A 110 -28.61 18.77 28.81
N ASP A 111 -27.62 18.03 28.28
CA ASP A 111 -26.29 17.92 28.90
C ASP A 111 -25.48 19.24 28.89
N LEU A 112 -25.87 20.20 28.04
CA LEU A 112 -25.26 21.54 27.97
C LEU A 112 -25.89 22.58 28.91
N SER A 113 -27.04 22.28 29.51
CA SER A 113 -27.73 23.19 30.45
C SER A 113 -27.31 22.96 31.90
N ASP A 114 -26.99 21.71 32.28
CA ASP A 114 -26.71 21.36 33.68
C ASP A 114 -25.25 21.60 34.09
N THR A 115 -24.36 21.98 33.15
CA THR A 115 -22.94 22.26 33.43
C THR A 115 -22.59 23.74 33.65
N ASN A 116 -23.50 24.68 33.36
CA ASN A 116 -23.24 26.12 33.51
C ASN A 116 -23.66 26.71 34.86
N ASP A 117 -24.44 25.99 35.67
CA ASP A 117 -24.92 26.50 36.97
C ASP A 117 -24.04 26.09 38.18
N THR A 118 -22.95 25.33 37.97
CA THR A 118 -22.14 24.78 39.08
C THR A 118 -20.71 25.35 39.17
N ILE A 119 -20.33 26.33 38.32
CA ILE A 119 -18.97 26.91 38.27
C ILE A 119 -18.98 28.43 38.54
N SER A 120 -19.79 28.90 39.50
CA SER A 120 -19.69 30.29 39.98
C SER A 120 -19.33 30.44 41.47
N ASP A 121 -19.25 29.35 42.25
CA ASP A 121 -19.12 29.44 43.71
C ASP A 121 -17.82 28.87 44.32
N LEU A 122 -16.84 28.47 43.51
CA LEU A 122 -15.59 27.86 44.00
C LEU A 122 -14.30 28.64 43.68
N SER A 123 -14.37 29.96 43.60
CA SER A 123 -13.19 30.83 43.46
C SER A 123 -13.20 31.99 44.47
N ARG A 124 -13.33 31.64 45.75
CA ARG A 124 -13.01 32.56 46.84
C ARG A 124 -12.72 31.73 48.09
N VAL A 125 -11.43 31.50 48.39
CA VAL A 125 -10.84 31.37 49.74
C VAL A 125 -9.39 30.86 49.62
N MET A 126 -8.48 31.71 50.14
CA MET A 126 -7.13 31.43 50.64
C MET A 126 -6.04 31.00 49.65
N VAL A 127 -4.96 31.81 49.54
CA VAL A 127 -3.68 31.54 50.22
C VAL A 127 -2.90 32.85 50.37
N ASP A 128 -2.52 33.13 51.61
CA ASP A 128 -1.58 34.16 52.07
C ASP A 128 -0.23 33.47 52.37
N GLY A 129 0.91 34.14 52.15
CA GLY A 129 2.21 33.77 52.75
C GLY A 129 3.29 33.06 51.91
N VAL A 130 4.01 33.82 51.06
CA VAL A 130 5.48 34.11 51.05
C VAL A 130 6.58 33.01 51.17
N GLN A 131 7.51 33.04 50.17
CA GLN A 131 8.96 32.63 50.09
C GLN A 131 9.33 31.12 50.16
N GLU A 132 10.31 30.56 49.43
CA GLU A 132 11.54 31.07 48.76
C GLU A 132 12.10 29.96 47.81
N GLY A 133 12.71 30.35 46.68
CA GLY A 133 13.86 29.66 46.06
C GLY A 133 13.67 28.36 45.23
N VAL A 134 13.91 28.48 43.91
CA VAL A 134 14.86 27.70 43.07
C VAL A 134 14.26 27.46 41.67
N ALA A 135 14.99 27.95 40.66
CA ALA A 135 14.66 27.95 39.25
C ALA A 135 14.71 26.57 38.58
N ALA A 136 13.71 26.25 37.75
CA ALA A 136 13.85 25.45 36.53
C ALA A 136 12.58 25.59 35.67
N ASP A 137 12.77 25.85 34.39
CA ASP A 137 11.77 26.21 33.39
C ASP A 137 10.59 25.23 33.27
N ILE A 138 9.38 25.74 33.46
CA ILE A 138 8.15 25.15 32.91
C ILE A 138 7.39 26.30 32.24
N GLU A 139 7.60 26.46 30.93
CA GLU A 139 6.74 27.32 30.11
C GLU A 139 5.35 26.68 29.98
N VAL A 140 4.43 27.23 30.76
CA VAL A 140 2.98 27.12 30.59
C VAL A 140 2.60 28.02 29.41
N ALA A 141 2.14 27.42 28.31
CA ALA A 141 1.49 28.13 27.22
C ALA A 141 0.01 27.70 27.14
N THR A 142 -0.80 28.52 27.80
CA THR A 142 -2.22 28.87 27.55
C THR A 142 -3.02 28.01 26.57
N ASP A 143 -4.06 27.38 27.14
CA ASP A 143 -5.29 26.95 26.48
C ASP A 143 -5.77 28.01 25.48
N THR A 144 -5.67 27.66 24.20
CA THR A 144 -6.36 28.37 23.13
C THR A 144 -7.47 27.44 22.63
N ILE A 145 -8.66 27.69 23.13
CA ILE A 145 -9.92 27.15 22.60
C ILE A 145 -10.02 27.61 21.15
N GLY A 146 -9.96 26.65 20.22
CA GLY A 146 -10.18 26.88 18.79
C GLY A 146 -8.98 26.57 17.91
N ASP A 147 -8.38 25.39 18.02
CA ASP A 147 -7.44 24.91 17.01
C ASP A 147 -7.94 23.59 16.41
N ASN A 148 -8.20 23.61 15.10
CA ASN A 148 -8.43 22.41 14.30
C ASN A 148 -7.12 21.63 14.31
N SER A 149 -6.87 20.88 15.38
CA SER A 149 -5.61 20.18 15.60
C SER A 149 -5.33 19.25 14.42
N LYS A 150 -4.42 19.70 13.56
CA LYS A 150 -3.99 18.95 12.39
C LYS A 150 -3.33 17.67 12.91
N LEU A 151 -4.06 16.56 12.85
CA LEU A 151 -3.58 15.24 13.27
C LEU A 151 -2.14 15.05 12.75
N LYS A 152 -1.19 14.86 13.67
CA LYS A 152 0.21 14.61 13.32
C LYS A 152 0.31 13.14 12.90
N PHE A 153 0.47 12.89 11.60
CA PHE A 153 0.63 11.54 11.08
C PHE A 153 2.12 11.17 10.98
N GLU A 154 2.49 10.03 11.56
CA GLU A 154 3.79 9.41 11.37
C GLU A 154 3.79 8.58 10.09
N ARG A 155 4.88 8.62 9.31
CA ARG A 155 5.04 7.83 8.08
C ARG A 155 6.06 6.73 8.28
N LYS A 156 5.63 5.48 8.15
CA LYS A 156 6.52 4.31 8.24
C LYS A 156 6.50 3.49 6.97
N TYR A 157 7.67 3.01 6.56
CA TYR A 157 7.79 1.99 5.52
C TYR A 157 7.63 0.62 6.16
N CYS A 158 6.94 -0.29 5.50
CA CYS A 158 6.73 -1.62 6.03
C CYS A 158 6.50 -2.67 4.94
N TYR A 159 6.66 -3.93 5.32
CA TYR A 159 6.01 -5.06 4.69
C TYR A 159 4.80 -5.47 5.53
N ILE A 160 3.64 -5.65 4.90
CA ILE A 160 2.47 -6.19 5.61
C ILE A 160 2.47 -7.71 5.44
N ASN A 161 2.54 -8.43 6.56
CA ASN A 161 2.56 -9.89 6.58
C ASN A 161 1.13 -10.46 6.56
N LYS A 162 0.23 -9.84 7.34
CA LYS A 162 -1.13 -10.34 7.51
C LYS A 162 -2.11 -9.20 7.69
N VAL A 163 -3.32 -9.37 7.16
CA VAL A 163 -4.47 -8.53 7.50
C VAL A 163 -5.64 -9.42 7.84
N TYR A 164 -6.32 -9.12 8.94
CA TYR A 164 -7.44 -9.89 9.45
C TYR A 164 -8.48 -8.99 10.10
N LYS A 165 -9.70 -9.50 10.26
CA LYS A 165 -10.81 -8.81 10.91
C LYS A 165 -11.13 -9.53 12.22
N SER A 166 -11.31 -8.78 13.30
CA SER A 166 -11.67 -9.28 14.64
C SER A 166 -12.61 -8.29 15.31
N ASN A 167 -13.78 -8.75 15.78
CA ASN A 167 -14.80 -7.91 16.43
C ASN A 167 -15.15 -6.65 15.61
N ASP A 168 -15.40 -6.85 14.33
CA ASP A 168 -15.64 -5.79 13.35
C ASP A 168 -14.50 -4.82 13.02
N VAL A 169 -13.39 -4.88 13.75
CA VAL A 169 -12.20 -4.06 13.51
C VAL A 169 -11.20 -4.79 12.60
N VAL A 170 -10.55 -4.05 11.70
CA VAL A 170 -9.51 -4.59 10.81
C VAL A 170 -8.13 -4.32 11.39
N PHE A 171 -7.30 -5.36 11.48
CA PHE A 171 -5.94 -5.30 11.99
C PHE A 171 -4.92 -5.67 10.92
N ILE A 172 -3.78 -4.99 10.97
CA ILE A 172 -2.64 -5.18 10.07
C ILE A 172 -1.43 -5.58 10.90
N GLU A 173 -0.83 -6.72 10.55
CA GLU A 173 0.46 -7.16 11.07
C GLU A 173 1.55 -6.76 10.08
N ALA A 174 2.48 -5.92 10.51
CA ALA A 174 3.48 -5.32 9.63
C ALA A 174 4.89 -5.35 10.24
N ASP A 175 5.89 -5.59 9.39
CA ASP A 175 7.31 -5.43 9.70
C ASP A 175 7.75 -4.05 9.26
N ILE A 176 8.14 -3.19 10.21
CA ILE A 176 8.65 -1.86 9.90
C ILE A 176 10.06 -1.98 9.33
N ILE A 177 10.28 -1.31 8.20
CA ILE A 177 11.56 -1.29 7.50
C ILE A 177 12.06 0.13 7.35
N GLU A 178 13.37 0.25 7.18
CA GLU A 178 14.01 1.49 6.77
C GLU A 178 14.23 1.49 5.26
N TYR A 179 13.83 2.58 4.62
CA TYR A 179 13.92 2.74 3.18
C TYR A 179 14.81 3.92 2.82
N TYR A 180 15.88 3.67 2.08
CA TYR A 180 16.85 4.66 1.65
C TYR A 180 16.97 4.70 0.12
N GLN A 181 17.25 5.87 -0.44
CA GLN A 181 17.47 6.06 -1.89
C GLN A 181 18.74 6.87 -2.16
N GLY A 182 19.32 6.70 -3.35
CA GLY A 182 20.41 7.53 -3.82
C GLY A 182 21.68 7.35 -2.99
N ARG A 183 22.40 8.46 -2.80
CA ARG A 183 23.63 8.50 -1.98
C ARG A 183 23.40 8.04 -0.53
N LYS A 184 22.21 8.27 0.03
CA LYS A 184 21.86 7.82 1.39
C LYS A 184 21.77 6.29 1.46
N ALA A 185 21.25 5.66 0.40
CA ALA A 185 21.20 4.20 0.31
C ALA A 185 22.60 3.60 0.31
N VAL A 186 23.50 4.11 -0.53
CA VAL A 186 24.90 3.64 -0.58
C VAL A 186 25.61 3.86 0.74
N LYS A 187 25.42 5.03 1.38
CA LYS A 187 26.00 5.31 2.70
C LYS A 187 25.53 4.30 3.76
N LYS A 188 24.23 4.03 3.82
CA LYS A 188 23.66 3.07 4.78
C LYS A 188 24.09 1.63 4.49
N ALA A 189 24.02 1.19 3.25
CA ALA A 189 24.51 -0.12 2.85
C ALA A 189 26.00 -0.31 3.19
N LYS A 190 26.82 0.74 3.05
CA LYS A 190 28.22 0.73 3.48
C LYS A 190 28.36 0.59 4.99
N GLU A 191 27.56 1.34 5.77
CA GLU A 191 27.53 1.23 7.25
C GLU A 191 27.18 -0.19 7.71
N TYR A 192 26.31 -0.90 6.99
CA TYR A 192 25.92 -2.29 7.30
C TYR A 192 26.80 -3.35 6.62
N GLY A 193 27.79 -2.98 5.81
CA GLY A 193 28.65 -3.93 5.10
C GLY A 193 27.97 -4.67 3.95
N GLU A 194 26.83 -4.17 3.48
CA GLU A 194 26.03 -4.75 2.39
C GLU A 194 26.17 -4.00 1.06
N ALA A 195 26.95 -2.91 1.05
CA ALA A 195 27.26 -2.20 -0.19
C ALA A 195 28.30 -2.97 -1.02
N GLU A 196 28.05 -3.04 -2.32
CA GLU A 196 29.05 -3.51 -3.27
C GLU A 196 30.16 -2.48 -3.43
N TYR A 197 31.34 -2.94 -3.82
CA TYR A 197 32.47 -2.08 -4.07
C TYR A 197 33.31 -2.55 -5.26
N ASP A 198 33.98 -1.58 -5.88
CA ASP A 198 35.02 -1.79 -6.87
C ASP A 198 36.27 -0.99 -6.48
N LEU A 199 37.43 -1.38 -6.99
CA LEU A 199 38.68 -0.65 -6.79
C LEU A 199 38.94 0.24 -8.00
N ASP A 200 39.18 1.52 -7.76
CA ASP A 200 39.58 2.43 -8.83
C ASP A 200 41.01 2.15 -9.30
N LYS A 201 41.47 2.89 -10.32
CA LYS A 201 42.83 2.73 -10.88
C LYS A 201 43.94 3.12 -9.89
N ASN A 202 43.61 3.84 -8.83
CA ASN A 202 44.51 4.28 -7.77
C ASN A 202 44.48 3.33 -6.55
N GLY A 203 43.56 2.35 -6.54
CA GLY A 203 43.33 1.43 -5.43
C GLY A 203 42.27 1.89 -4.42
N ASP A 204 41.56 2.99 -4.68
CA ASP A 204 40.49 3.50 -3.83
C ASP A 204 39.21 2.69 -3.98
N THR A 205 38.51 2.46 -2.87
CA THR A 205 37.26 1.69 -2.85
C THR A 205 36.05 2.55 -3.21
N LEU A 206 35.43 2.27 -4.35
CA LEU A 206 34.19 2.89 -4.81
C LEU A 206 32.98 2.02 -4.42
N TYR A 207 32.15 2.51 -3.50
CA TYR A 207 30.93 1.82 -3.08
C TYR A 207 29.73 2.19 -3.95
N PHE A 208 28.90 1.21 -4.31
CA PHE A 208 27.70 1.43 -5.11
C PHE A 208 26.58 0.41 -4.81
N LEU A 209 25.39 0.68 -5.36
CA LEU A 209 24.21 -0.19 -5.33
C LEU A 209 23.56 -0.17 -6.71
N TYR A 210 23.33 -1.34 -7.33
CA TYR A 210 22.76 -1.40 -8.68
C TYR A 210 21.36 -0.80 -8.77
N ASN A 211 20.52 -1.02 -7.77
CA ASN A 211 19.12 -0.59 -7.80
C ASN A 211 18.90 0.83 -7.24
N ASN A 212 19.96 1.53 -6.83
CA ASN A 212 19.90 2.90 -6.29
C ASN A 212 18.96 3.09 -5.07
N TYR A 213 18.57 2.00 -4.42
CA TYR A 213 17.82 1.99 -3.16
C TYR A 213 18.36 0.91 -2.24
N TYR A 214 18.11 1.07 -0.94
CA TYR A 214 18.49 0.13 0.10
C TYR A 214 17.36 -0.02 1.10
N ILE A 215 17.03 -1.27 1.44
CA ILE A 215 15.99 -1.62 2.41
C ILE A 215 16.65 -2.39 3.52
N HIS A 216 16.55 -1.87 4.73
CA HIS A 216 17.05 -2.55 5.92
C HIS A 216 15.89 -2.91 6.84
N ASN A 217 15.83 -4.18 7.25
CA ASN A 217 14.87 -4.62 8.26
C ASN A 217 15.61 -4.89 9.57
N GLN A 218 15.64 -3.89 10.43
CA GLN A 218 16.42 -3.92 11.67
C GLN A 218 15.77 -4.79 12.75
N SER A 219 14.45 -5.05 12.66
CA SER A 219 13.71 -5.83 13.65
C SER A 219 12.72 -6.76 12.96
N SER A 220 12.85 -8.07 13.17
CA SER A 220 11.87 -9.07 12.75
C SER A 220 10.58 -9.06 13.59
N LYS A 221 10.44 -8.12 14.53
CA LYS A 221 9.27 -8.03 15.39
C LYS A 221 8.15 -7.32 14.64
N SER A 222 7.19 -8.10 14.16
CA SER A 222 5.97 -7.57 13.58
C SER A 222 5.19 -6.76 14.62
N ILE A 223 4.64 -5.62 14.18
CA ILE A 223 3.71 -4.82 14.96
C ILE A 223 2.29 -5.04 14.45
N ILE A 224 1.33 -5.00 15.37
CA ILE A 224 -0.09 -5.08 15.04
C ILE A 224 -0.65 -3.67 15.16
N LEU A 225 -1.28 -3.19 14.08
CA LEU A 225 -1.89 -1.87 14.01
C LEU A 225 -3.36 -2.01 13.62
N GLU A 226 -4.19 -1.15 14.21
CA GLU A 226 -5.59 -1.02 13.82
C GLU A 226 -5.69 -0.22 12.52
N LEU A 227 -6.62 -0.60 11.65
CA LEU A 227 -6.92 0.12 10.42
C LEU A 227 -8.24 0.87 10.56
N ASP A 228 -8.20 2.17 10.32
CA ASP A 228 -9.39 3.02 10.34
C ASP A 228 -10.42 2.57 9.26
N ASP A 229 -11.71 2.59 9.59
CA ASP A 229 -12.78 2.17 8.67
C ASP A 229 -12.82 2.99 7.38
N LYS A 230 -12.35 4.23 7.43
CA LYS A 230 -12.26 5.17 6.30
C LYS A 230 -10.84 5.24 5.74
N ALA A 231 -9.96 4.32 6.11
CA ALA A 231 -8.59 4.32 5.66
C ALA A 231 -8.48 4.28 4.13
N ARG A 232 -7.59 5.12 3.59
CA ARG A 232 -7.38 5.22 2.14
C ARG A 232 -6.29 4.27 1.70
N VAL A 233 -6.62 3.35 0.80
CA VAL A 233 -5.65 2.41 0.23
C VAL A 233 -5.37 2.81 -1.22
N LYS A 234 -4.12 3.17 -1.49
CA LYS A 234 -3.62 3.50 -2.82
C LYS A 234 -2.58 2.46 -3.25
N ILE A 235 -3.06 1.45 -3.95
CA ILE A 235 -2.26 0.36 -4.52
C ILE A 235 -2.59 0.31 -6.00
N GLU A 236 -1.61 -0.01 -6.86
CA GLU A 236 -1.79 -0.01 -8.33
C GLU A 236 -3.02 -0.78 -8.81
N SER A 237 -3.36 -1.87 -8.13
CA SER A 237 -4.50 -2.73 -8.46
C SER A 237 -5.80 -2.39 -7.71
N VAL A 238 -5.75 -1.55 -6.67
CA VAL A 238 -6.90 -1.17 -5.84
C VAL A 238 -6.78 0.31 -5.45
N ASN A 239 -7.40 1.17 -6.24
CA ASN A 239 -7.71 2.54 -5.85
C ASN A 239 -9.15 2.56 -5.34
N ARG A 240 -9.37 2.27 -4.06
CA ARG A 240 -10.72 2.37 -3.46
C ARG A 240 -10.72 3.34 -2.29
N ILE A 241 -11.66 4.28 -2.36
CA ILE A 241 -12.00 5.23 -1.31
C ILE A 241 -13.39 4.81 -0.78
N SER A 242 -13.47 4.68 0.55
CA SER A 242 -14.63 4.91 1.42
C SER A 242 -15.81 3.95 1.56
N ASN A 243 -15.99 2.86 0.80
CA ASN A 243 -17.07 1.90 1.12
C ASN A 243 -16.51 0.50 1.43
N GLY A 244 -15.91 0.37 2.62
CA GLY A 244 -15.40 -0.88 3.17
C GLY A 244 -14.02 -1.30 2.63
N PHE A 245 -13.15 -1.74 3.54
CA PHE A 245 -11.84 -2.27 3.19
C PHE A 245 -11.99 -3.67 2.57
N PRO A 246 -11.63 -3.89 1.29
CA PRO A 246 -11.81 -5.18 0.62
C PRO A 246 -10.72 -6.17 1.07
N LEU A 247 -10.90 -6.73 2.27
CA LEU A 247 -9.92 -7.57 2.97
C LEU A 247 -9.33 -8.67 2.07
N LYS A 248 -10.17 -9.40 1.34
CA LYS A 248 -9.74 -10.48 0.44
C LYS A 248 -8.84 -9.99 -0.72
N ALA A 249 -9.15 -8.82 -1.28
CA ALA A 249 -8.34 -8.25 -2.36
C ALA A 249 -7.00 -7.77 -1.83
N PHE A 250 -7.00 -7.11 -0.67
CA PHE A 250 -5.78 -6.65 -0.01
C PHE A 250 -4.88 -7.81 0.40
N GLN A 251 -5.45 -8.88 0.96
CA GLN A 251 -4.75 -10.12 1.26
C GLN A 251 -4.07 -10.75 0.04
N LYS A 252 -4.64 -10.58 -1.16
CA LYS A 252 -3.99 -11.04 -2.40
C LYS A 252 -2.80 -10.19 -2.77
N ILE A 253 -2.89 -8.88 -2.61
CA ILE A 253 -1.81 -7.93 -2.94
C ILE A 253 -0.60 -8.13 -2.03
N ILE A 254 -0.81 -8.29 -0.72
CA ILE A 254 0.29 -8.41 0.24
C ILE A 254 1.11 -9.69 0.06
N LYS A 255 0.59 -10.71 -0.67
CA LYS A 255 1.34 -11.93 -0.99
C LYS A 255 2.60 -11.67 -1.80
N ASP A 256 2.57 -10.66 -2.66
CA ASP A 256 3.72 -10.24 -3.47
C ASP A 256 4.74 -9.43 -2.66
N LYS A 257 4.50 -9.26 -1.34
CA LYS A 257 5.32 -8.49 -0.39
C LYS A 257 5.77 -7.13 -0.94
N PRO A 258 4.83 -6.28 -1.41
CA PRO A 258 5.18 -4.93 -1.85
C PRO A 258 5.67 -4.09 -0.67
N VAL A 259 6.56 -3.14 -0.95
CA VAL A 259 6.92 -2.10 0.02
C VAL A 259 5.75 -1.12 0.13
N LEU A 260 5.24 -0.95 1.35
CA LEU A 260 4.11 -0.08 1.64
C LEU A 260 4.54 1.06 2.58
N ILE A 261 3.81 2.17 2.50
CA ILE A 261 3.94 3.32 3.39
C ILE A 261 2.63 3.43 4.17
N LEU A 262 2.74 3.42 5.50
CA LEU A 262 1.62 3.64 6.42
C LEU A 262 1.67 5.08 6.92
N GLU A 263 0.53 5.78 6.89
CA GLU A 263 0.30 7.01 7.67
C GLU A 263 -0.45 6.63 8.94
N ILE A 264 0.23 6.75 10.08
CA ILE A 264 -0.22 6.26 11.40
C ILE A 264 -0.44 7.46 12.32
N ASN A 265 -1.51 7.45 13.10
CA ASN A 265 -1.70 8.37 14.23
C ASN A 265 -2.25 7.56 15.41
N ASN A 266 -1.60 7.69 16.58
CA ASN A 266 -1.99 6.98 17.80
C ASN A 266 -2.19 5.46 17.66
N GLY A 267 -1.38 4.80 16.83
CA GLY A 267 -1.47 3.35 16.58
C GLY A 267 -2.52 2.93 15.55
N ILE A 268 -3.28 3.89 15.00
CA ILE A 268 -4.29 3.66 13.96
C ILE A 268 -3.74 4.06 12.60
N VAL A 269 -3.92 3.19 11.60
CA VAL A 269 -3.54 3.40 10.21
C VAL A 269 -4.67 4.10 9.47
N TYR A 270 -4.39 5.28 8.93
CA TYR A 270 -5.37 6.06 8.16
C TYR A 270 -5.16 5.97 6.65
N LYS A 271 -3.95 5.59 6.23
CA LYS A 271 -3.62 5.50 4.81
C LYS A 271 -2.52 4.50 4.56
N ILE A 272 -2.70 3.73 3.49
CA ILE A 272 -1.74 2.77 2.98
C ILE A 272 -1.42 3.14 1.54
N THR A 273 -0.15 3.37 1.24
CA THR A 273 0.29 3.71 -0.13
C THR A 273 1.39 2.76 -0.56
N GLN A 274 1.27 2.18 -1.76
CA GLN A 274 2.34 1.38 -2.34
C GLN A 274 3.52 2.25 -2.77
N LYS A 275 4.73 1.91 -2.31
CA LYS A 275 5.97 2.54 -2.77
C LYS A 275 6.45 1.79 -4.01
N ARG A 276 6.50 2.49 -5.15
CA ARG A 276 7.19 2.02 -6.34
C ARG A 276 8.70 2.06 -6.08
N LEU A 277 9.33 0.91 -6.23
CA LEU A 277 10.78 0.81 -6.24
C LEU A 277 11.30 1.29 -7.62
N PRO A 278 12.45 1.98 -7.67
CA PRO A 278 13.09 2.40 -8.90
C PRO A 278 13.43 1.24 -9.84
#